data_AF-A0A382KE04-F1
#
_entry.id   AF-A0A382KE04-F1
#
_cell.length_a   1.000
_cell.length_b   1.000
_cell.length_c   1.000
_cell.angle_alpha   90.00
_cell.angle_beta   90.00
_cell.angle_gamma   90.00
#
_symmetry.space_group_name_H-M   'P 1'
#
loop_
_entity.id
_entity.type
_entity.pdbx_description
1 polymer ?
#
loop_
_entity_poly.entity_id
_entity_poly.type
_entity_poly.pdbx_seq_one_letter_code
_entity_poly.pdbx_strand_id
1 'polypeptide(L)'
;MRHILASVVLIVLLFPALALGEMVKDEDLVYREGLYYKKFATVPFTGKVTGGIKGSFKEGKQDGPWVYYHENGQLWKIVTYKDGKKDGSWVSYWDNGQLWSKGARKDGMLVGPWVYYYENGVLWRKGTYADGKRDGPYFGYYSNGQLERKGTYKNGTKVGPWFEYHENGSLAIKGTYKEGKKDGIFVEYDDNGKILSKNTYKDGSKIKQPFI
;
A
#
# COMPACT_ATOMS: atom_id res chain seq x y z
N MET A 1 -35.05 23.20 -68.89
CA MET A 1 -34.21 22.32 -68.03
C MET A 1 -33.42 23.21 -67.09
N ARG A 2 -33.73 23.21 -65.79
CA ARG A 2 -33.06 24.03 -64.77
C ARG A 2 -31.91 23.22 -64.17
N HIS A 3 -30.69 23.71 -64.30
CA HIS A 3 -29.50 23.12 -63.66
C HIS A 3 -29.43 23.57 -62.20
N ILE A 4 -29.41 22.62 -61.28
CA ILE A 4 -29.19 22.83 -59.85
C ILE A 4 -27.68 22.84 -59.62
N LEU A 5 -27.12 23.99 -59.25
CA LEU A 5 -25.75 24.07 -58.70
C LEU A 5 -25.77 23.52 -57.27
N ALA A 6 -25.30 22.30 -57.08
CA ALA A 6 -25.00 21.76 -55.77
C ALA A 6 -23.71 22.42 -55.25
N SER A 7 -23.85 23.30 -54.26
CA SER A 7 -22.71 23.85 -53.52
C SER A 7 -22.12 22.76 -52.64
N VAL A 8 -20.90 22.33 -52.95
CA VAL A 8 -20.13 21.43 -52.09
C VAL A 8 -19.64 22.24 -50.90
N VAL A 9 -20.33 22.13 -49.78
CA VAL A 9 -19.84 22.63 -48.49
C VAL A 9 -18.74 21.65 -48.04
N LEU A 10 -17.49 22.06 -48.18
CA LEU A 10 -16.34 21.39 -47.58
C LEU A 10 -16.40 21.61 -46.07
N ILE A 11 -17.09 20.71 -45.34
CA ILE A 11 -16.99 20.66 -43.89
C ILE A 11 -15.61 20.07 -43.58
N VAL A 12 -14.64 20.95 -43.34
CA VAL A 12 -13.41 20.58 -42.64
C VAL A 12 -13.82 20.26 -41.22
N LEU A 13 -14.15 19.00 -40.95
CA LEU A 13 -14.15 18.47 -39.60
C LEU A 13 -12.70 18.52 -39.12
N LEU A 14 -12.32 19.62 -38.47
CA LEU A 14 -11.21 19.67 -37.55
C LEU A 14 -11.54 18.69 -36.43
N PHE A 15 -11.23 17.41 -36.65
CA PHE A 15 -10.99 16.50 -35.55
C PHE A 15 -9.92 17.19 -34.71
N PRO A 16 -10.17 17.48 -33.41
CA PRO A 16 -9.06 17.82 -32.54
C PRO A 16 -8.12 16.63 -32.66
N ALA A 17 -6.91 16.89 -33.18
CA ALA A 17 -5.84 15.92 -33.18
C ALA A 17 -5.88 15.27 -31.80
N LEU A 18 -6.15 13.96 -31.75
CA LEU A 18 -6.13 13.20 -30.52
C LEU A 18 -4.75 13.52 -29.93
N ALA A 19 -4.72 14.40 -28.92
CA ALA A 19 -3.48 14.99 -28.48
C ALA A 19 -2.68 13.85 -27.88
N LEU A 20 -1.77 13.29 -28.67
CA LEU A 20 -0.72 12.41 -28.20
C LEU A 20 0.05 13.29 -27.23
N GLY A 21 -0.32 13.21 -25.95
CA GLY A 21 0.21 14.10 -24.92
C GLY A 21 1.73 14.12 -24.99
N GLU A 22 2.31 15.31 -24.89
CA GLU A 22 3.75 15.53 -24.99
C GLU A 22 4.50 14.54 -24.09
N MET A 23 5.52 13.88 -24.62
CA MET A 23 6.39 12.99 -23.85
C MET A 23 7.74 13.66 -23.64
N VAL A 24 8.17 13.79 -22.39
CA VAL A 24 9.46 14.39 -22.00
C VAL A 24 10.25 13.45 -21.10
N LYS A 25 11.57 13.66 -21.01
CA LYS A 25 12.37 12.99 -19.99
C LYS A 25 12.18 13.65 -18.63
N ASP A 26 12.33 12.89 -17.56
CA ASP A 26 12.26 13.37 -16.18
C ASP A 26 13.32 14.45 -15.88
N GLU A 27 14.50 14.34 -16.48
CA GLU A 27 15.55 15.36 -16.40
C GLU A 27 15.14 16.72 -16.99
N ASP A 28 14.12 16.77 -17.85
CA ASP A 28 13.62 18.00 -18.48
C ASP A 28 12.51 18.70 -17.67
N LEU A 29 12.13 18.14 -16.53
CA LEU A 29 11.13 18.71 -15.64
C LEU A 29 11.77 19.42 -14.44
N VAL A 30 11.11 20.47 -13.98
CA VAL A 30 11.45 21.20 -12.76
C VAL A 30 10.22 21.31 -11.86
N TYR A 31 10.42 21.16 -10.55
CA TYR A 31 9.37 21.29 -9.56
C TYR A 31 9.41 22.68 -8.93
N ARG A 32 8.29 23.41 -8.99
CA ARG A 32 8.17 24.78 -8.47
C ARG A 32 6.78 24.96 -7.87
N GLU A 33 6.71 25.51 -6.66
CA GLU A 33 5.43 25.89 -6.03
C GLU A 33 4.38 24.77 -5.99
N GLY A 34 4.80 23.52 -5.79
CA GLY A 34 3.87 22.39 -5.72
C GLY A 34 3.61 21.68 -7.06
N LEU A 35 4.09 22.21 -8.18
CA LEU A 35 3.76 21.74 -9.53
C LEU A 35 5.01 21.45 -10.36
N TYR A 36 4.88 20.50 -11.28
CA TYR A 36 5.89 20.18 -12.27
C TYR A 36 5.71 21.02 -13.54
N TYR A 37 6.83 21.48 -14.09
CA TYR A 37 6.91 22.25 -15.31
C TYR A 37 8.01 21.67 -16.18
N LYS A 38 7.90 21.81 -17.51
CA LYS A 38 9.06 21.65 -18.38
C LYS A 38 10.06 22.78 -18.10
N LYS A 39 11.37 22.50 -18.21
CA LYS A 39 12.41 23.53 -18.14
C LYS A 39 12.03 24.70 -19.05
N PHE A 40 12.19 25.92 -18.53
CA PHE A 40 11.87 27.19 -19.19
C PHE A 40 10.37 27.46 -19.47
N ALA A 41 9.47 26.52 -19.18
CA ALA A 41 8.03 26.78 -19.29
C ALA A 41 7.53 27.63 -18.12
N THR A 42 6.45 28.39 -18.35
CA THR A 42 5.74 29.17 -17.32
C THR A 42 4.41 28.54 -16.92
N VAL A 43 3.93 27.54 -17.67
CA VAL A 43 2.69 26.81 -17.40
C VAL A 43 2.96 25.40 -16.88
N PRO A 44 2.15 24.89 -15.93
CA PRO A 44 2.31 23.53 -15.41
C PRO A 44 2.25 22.47 -16.50
N PHE A 45 3.11 21.46 -16.41
CA PHE A 45 3.25 20.44 -17.42
C PHE A 45 2.05 19.49 -17.46
N THR A 46 1.55 19.20 -18.66
CA THR A 46 0.55 18.17 -18.90
C THR A 46 1.04 17.26 -20.03
N GLY A 47 1.20 15.98 -19.75
CA GLY A 47 1.83 15.05 -20.68
C GLY A 47 2.39 13.82 -19.98
N LYS A 48 3.18 13.03 -20.71
CA LYS A 48 3.84 11.83 -20.20
C LYS A 48 5.30 12.12 -19.88
N VAL A 49 5.83 11.43 -18.88
CA VAL A 49 7.25 11.46 -18.53
C VAL A 49 7.86 10.07 -18.67
N THR A 50 9.14 10.01 -19.05
CA THR A 50 9.96 8.79 -19.11
C THR A 50 11.36 9.05 -18.53
N GLY A 51 12.14 8.00 -18.26
CA GLY A 51 13.45 8.08 -17.61
C GLY A 51 13.52 7.19 -16.38
N GLY A 52 14.07 7.70 -15.26
CA GLY A 52 14.07 7.01 -13.97
C GLY A 52 12.67 6.83 -13.36
N ILE A 53 11.68 7.53 -13.94
CA ILE A 53 10.26 7.42 -13.65
C ILE A 53 9.46 7.38 -14.95
N LYS A 54 8.30 6.72 -14.93
CA LYS A 54 7.32 6.77 -16.01
C LYS A 54 5.94 7.06 -15.46
N GLY A 55 5.21 7.96 -16.10
CA GLY A 55 3.88 8.34 -15.63
C GLY A 55 3.31 9.47 -16.46
N SER A 56 2.22 10.05 -15.98
CA SER A 56 1.59 11.21 -16.59
C SER A 56 1.43 12.34 -15.58
N PHE A 57 1.56 13.56 -16.07
CA PHE A 57 1.21 14.77 -15.35
C PHE A 57 -0.05 15.38 -15.97
N LYS A 58 -0.89 15.95 -15.10
CA LYS A 58 -2.03 16.80 -15.46
C LYS A 58 -1.92 18.07 -14.65
N GLU A 59 -1.80 19.22 -15.32
CA GLU A 59 -1.64 20.54 -14.68
C GLU A 59 -0.50 20.56 -13.65
N GLY A 60 0.63 19.93 -13.99
CA GLY A 60 1.81 19.83 -13.14
C GLY A 60 1.69 18.88 -11.97
N LYS A 61 0.59 18.12 -11.85
CA LYS A 61 0.38 17.12 -10.79
C LYS A 61 0.46 15.72 -11.35
N GLN A 62 1.03 14.79 -10.58
CA GLN A 62 1.05 13.37 -10.96
C GLN A 62 -0.39 12.84 -11.08
N ASP A 63 -0.67 12.14 -12.18
CA ASP A 63 -1.99 11.57 -12.45
C ASP A 63 -1.86 10.17 -13.08
N GLY A 64 -2.73 9.25 -12.66
CA GLY A 64 -2.74 7.87 -13.14
C GLY A 64 -1.61 7.00 -12.57
N PRO A 65 -1.26 5.89 -13.25
CA PRO A 65 -0.22 4.98 -12.79
C PRO A 65 1.18 5.54 -13.04
N TRP A 66 2.03 5.38 -12.02
CA TRP A 66 3.41 5.82 -12.00
C TRP A 66 4.35 4.67 -11.68
N VAL A 67 5.37 4.51 -12.49
CA VAL A 67 6.41 3.49 -12.39
C VAL A 67 7.69 4.17 -11.95
N TYR A 68 8.34 3.59 -10.95
CA TYR A 68 9.63 4.03 -10.44
C TYR A 68 10.61 2.88 -10.52
N TYR A 69 11.85 3.20 -10.86
CA TYR A 69 12.93 2.23 -10.96
C TYR A 69 13.93 2.43 -9.80
N HIS A 70 14.62 1.36 -9.45
CA HIS A 70 15.79 1.36 -8.58
C HIS A 70 17.00 1.94 -9.33
N GLU A 71 18.08 2.28 -8.61
CA GLU A 71 19.33 2.76 -9.22
C GLU A 71 19.95 1.73 -10.17
N ASN A 72 19.72 0.44 -9.91
CA ASN A 72 20.13 -0.67 -10.78
C ASN A 72 19.25 -0.85 -12.03
N GLY A 73 18.26 0.02 -12.24
CA GLY A 73 17.32 -0.02 -13.37
C GLY A 73 16.15 -0.99 -13.23
N GLN A 74 16.10 -1.80 -12.15
CA GLN A 74 14.99 -2.72 -11.91
C GLN A 74 13.74 -1.99 -11.42
N LEU A 75 12.58 -2.62 -11.58
CA LEU A 75 11.30 -2.05 -11.13
C LEU A 75 11.29 -1.93 -9.61
N TRP A 76 11.13 -0.71 -9.09
CA TRP A 76 10.99 -0.47 -7.65
C TRP A 76 9.54 -0.50 -7.21
N LYS A 77 8.67 0.30 -7.84
CA LYS A 77 7.26 0.36 -7.45
C LYS A 77 6.37 0.95 -8.53
N ILE A 78 5.11 0.57 -8.45
CA ILE A 78 3.99 1.10 -9.22
C ILE A 78 3.01 1.74 -8.23
N VAL A 79 2.69 3.01 -8.45
CA VAL A 79 1.81 3.80 -7.57
C VAL A 79 0.76 4.51 -8.42
N THR A 80 -0.50 4.48 -8.01
CA THR A 80 -1.55 5.29 -8.65
C THR A 80 -1.67 6.64 -7.97
N TYR A 81 -1.69 7.71 -8.77
CA TYR A 81 -1.93 9.07 -8.32
C TYR A 81 -3.25 9.60 -8.88
N LYS A 82 -3.89 10.48 -8.10
CA LYS A 82 -5.00 11.32 -8.51
C LYS A 82 -4.76 12.72 -7.97
N ASP A 83 -4.70 13.72 -8.84
CA ASP A 83 -4.46 15.12 -8.47
C ASP A 83 -3.21 15.31 -7.59
N GLY A 84 -2.13 14.57 -7.89
CA GLY A 84 -0.87 14.62 -7.16
C GLY A 84 -0.84 13.83 -5.85
N LYS A 85 -1.97 13.23 -5.42
CA LYS A 85 -2.05 12.39 -4.22
C LYS A 85 -2.03 10.92 -4.57
N LYS A 86 -1.43 10.09 -3.71
CA LYS A 86 -1.45 8.64 -3.86
C LYS A 86 -2.86 8.13 -3.58
N ASP A 87 -3.57 7.74 -4.63
CA ASP A 87 -4.97 7.32 -4.57
C ASP A 87 -5.15 6.18 -5.58
N GLY A 88 -5.39 4.97 -5.06
CA GLY A 88 -5.47 3.73 -5.83
C GLY A 88 -4.37 2.73 -5.50
N SER A 89 -4.03 1.90 -6.49
CA SER A 89 -3.17 0.72 -6.33
C SER A 89 -1.73 1.09 -5.97
N TRP A 90 -1.13 0.27 -5.11
CA TRP A 90 0.28 0.30 -4.75
C TRP A 90 0.88 -1.09 -4.88
N VAL A 91 1.99 -1.20 -5.61
CA VAL A 91 2.81 -2.41 -5.69
C VAL A 91 4.27 -1.99 -5.60
N SER A 92 5.08 -2.70 -4.83
CA SER A 92 6.51 -2.40 -4.69
C SER A 92 7.31 -3.69 -4.60
N TYR A 93 8.55 -3.62 -5.05
CA TYR A 93 9.46 -4.73 -5.23
C TYR A 93 10.79 -4.43 -4.54
N TRP A 94 11.45 -5.49 -4.12
CA TRP A 94 12.83 -5.50 -3.67
C TRP A 94 13.79 -5.30 -4.84
N ASP A 95 15.06 -5.03 -4.54
CA ASP A 95 16.13 -4.83 -5.51
C ASP A 95 16.48 -6.12 -6.28
N ASN A 96 16.01 -7.27 -5.81
CA ASN A 96 16.10 -8.56 -6.49
C ASN A 96 14.87 -8.86 -7.38
N GLY A 97 13.97 -7.90 -7.54
CA GLY A 97 12.75 -8.00 -8.35
C GLY A 97 11.59 -8.74 -7.67
N GLN A 98 11.76 -9.29 -6.47
CA GLN A 98 10.69 -9.95 -5.75
C GLN A 98 9.69 -8.95 -5.16
N LEU A 99 8.42 -9.34 -5.07
CA LEU A 99 7.37 -8.48 -4.53
C LEU A 99 7.65 -8.19 -3.04
N TRP A 100 7.77 -6.92 -2.68
CA TRP A 100 7.90 -6.49 -1.27
C TRP A 100 6.53 -6.26 -0.64
N SER A 101 5.65 -5.52 -1.32
CA SER A 101 4.33 -5.20 -0.78
C SER A 101 3.30 -4.85 -1.85
N LYS A 102 2.03 -5.09 -1.53
CA LYS A 102 0.90 -4.64 -2.35
C LYS A 102 -0.30 -4.26 -1.48
N GLY A 103 -1.08 -3.31 -1.97
CA GLY A 103 -2.33 -2.85 -1.37
C GLY A 103 -2.89 -1.63 -2.10
N ALA A 104 -3.70 -0.85 -1.41
CA ALA A 104 -4.27 0.38 -1.94
C ALA A 104 -4.07 1.55 -0.97
N ARG A 105 -4.05 2.75 -1.54
CA ARG A 105 -4.05 4.01 -0.79
C ARG A 105 -5.25 4.86 -1.16
N LYS A 106 -5.71 5.66 -0.20
CA LYS A 106 -6.69 6.74 -0.42
C LYS A 106 -6.15 8.00 0.22
N ASP A 107 -6.02 9.08 -0.55
CA ASP A 107 -5.46 10.35 -0.08
C ASP A 107 -4.10 10.19 0.65
N GLY A 108 -3.26 9.27 0.18
CA GLY A 108 -1.97 8.95 0.79
C GLY A 108 -2.01 7.91 1.92
N MET A 109 -3.17 7.64 2.52
CA MET A 109 -3.35 6.70 3.62
C MET A 109 -3.56 5.26 3.15
N LEU A 110 -3.09 4.27 3.90
CA LEU A 110 -3.33 2.85 3.59
C LEU A 110 -4.81 2.52 3.77
N VAL A 111 -5.40 1.82 2.80
CA VAL A 111 -6.79 1.34 2.86
C VAL A 111 -6.89 -0.10 2.37
N GLY A 112 -7.85 -0.84 2.93
CA GLY A 112 -8.16 -2.20 2.54
C GLY A 112 -7.05 -3.21 2.88
N PRO A 113 -7.02 -4.36 2.20
CA PRO A 113 -6.04 -5.41 2.46
C PRO A 113 -4.65 -4.99 1.99
N TRP A 114 -3.66 -5.25 2.83
CA TRP A 114 -2.25 -5.08 2.54
C TRP A 114 -1.50 -6.38 2.81
N VAL A 115 -0.54 -6.66 1.92
CA VAL A 115 0.29 -7.86 1.99
C VAL A 115 1.74 -7.43 1.84
N TYR A 116 2.62 -8.01 2.67
CA TYR A 116 4.05 -7.77 2.70
C TYR A 116 4.78 -9.10 2.68
N TYR A 117 5.91 -9.15 1.99
CA TYR A 117 6.70 -10.35 1.80
C TYR A 117 8.15 -10.08 2.21
N TYR A 118 8.86 -11.14 2.61
CA TYR A 118 10.30 -11.13 2.79
C TYR A 118 11.04 -11.07 1.45
N GLU A 119 12.34 -10.80 1.46
CA GLU A 119 13.20 -10.79 0.25
C GLU A 119 13.32 -12.15 -0.44
N ASN A 120 12.96 -13.24 0.26
CA ASN A 120 12.90 -14.59 -0.29
C ASN A 120 11.50 -14.94 -0.85
N GLY A 121 10.56 -13.99 -0.83
CA GLY A 121 9.23 -14.12 -1.40
C GLY A 121 8.21 -14.78 -0.47
N VAL A 122 8.64 -15.21 0.72
CA VAL A 122 7.75 -15.74 1.75
C VAL A 122 6.87 -14.61 2.29
N LEU A 123 5.57 -14.90 2.47
CA LEU A 123 4.63 -13.95 3.07
C LEU A 123 5.13 -13.57 4.47
N TRP A 124 5.37 -12.29 4.71
CA TRP A 124 5.79 -11.78 6.02
C TRP A 124 4.58 -11.43 6.88
N ARG A 125 3.65 -10.64 6.32
CA ARG A 125 2.43 -10.26 7.02
C ARG A 125 1.33 -9.85 6.07
N LYS A 126 0.09 -10.04 6.51
CA LYS A 126 -1.09 -9.46 5.87
C LYS A 126 -2.04 -8.89 6.91
N GLY A 127 -2.74 -7.84 6.55
CA GLY A 127 -3.76 -7.23 7.39
C GLY A 127 -4.59 -6.21 6.64
N THR A 128 -5.63 -5.72 7.29
CA THR A 128 -6.53 -4.71 6.72
C THR A 128 -6.28 -3.35 7.36
N TYR A 129 -6.41 -2.29 6.57
CA TYR A 129 -6.22 -0.91 6.99
C TYR A 129 -7.46 -0.06 6.70
N ALA A 130 -7.76 0.87 7.60
CA ALA A 130 -8.73 1.94 7.43
C ALA A 130 -8.08 3.23 7.92
N ASP A 131 -8.14 4.30 7.11
CA ASP A 131 -7.56 5.62 7.41
C ASP A 131 -6.10 5.54 7.91
N GLY A 132 -5.31 4.67 7.27
CA GLY A 132 -3.89 4.46 7.59
C GLY A 132 -3.63 3.64 8.86
N LYS A 133 -4.66 3.25 9.62
CA LYS A 133 -4.54 2.42 10.82
C LYS A 133 -4.93 0.98 10.52
N ARG A 134 -4.33 0.01 11.23
CA ARG A 134 -4.77 -1.39 11.13
C ARG A 134 -6.20 -1.51 11.69
N ASP A 135 -7.10 -2.07 10.90
CA ASP A 135 -8.49 -2.31 11.28
C ASP A 135 -8.97 -3.60 10.60
N GLY A 136 -9.25 -4.62 11.41
CA GLY A 136 -9.60 -5.95 10.95
C GLY A 136 -8.55 -7.02 11.24
N PRO A 137 -8.64 -8.18 10.56
CA PRO A 137 -7.75 -9.32 10.78
C PRO A 137 -6.28 -9.00 10.47
N TYR A 138 -5.38 -9.61 11.23
CA TYR A 138 -3.94 -9.54 11.05
C TYR A 138 -3.29 -10.91 11.19
N PHE A 139 -2.32 -11.17 10.32
CA PHE A 139 -1.49 -12.37 10.34
C PHE A 139 -0.03 -11.95 10.10
N GLY A 140 0.86 -12.38 10.98
CA GLY A 140 2.31 -12.33 10.81
C GLY A 140 2.86 -13.74 10.67
N TYR A 141 3.94 -13.88 9.92
CA TYR A 141 4.57 -15.15 9.58
C TYR A 141 6.08 -15.01 9.73
N TYR A 142 6.74 -16.10 10.10
CA TYR A 142 8.19 -16.24 10.09
C TYR A 142 8.73 -16.36 8.67
N SER A 143 10.05 -16.19 8.51
CA SER A 143 10.74 -16.32 7.20
C SER A 143 10.70 -17.74 6.63
N ASN A 144 10.43 -18.74 7.48
CA ASN A 144 10.17 -20.13 7.08
C ASN A 144 8.71 -20.38 6.62
N GLY A 145 7.87 -19.35 6.62
CA GLY A 145 6.47 -19.40 6.19
C GLY A 145 5.48 -19.85 7.26
N GLN A 146 5.95 -20.24 8.44
CA GLN A 146 5.07 -20.62 9.54
C GLN A 146 4.39 -19.39 10.15
N LEU A 147 3.18 -19.57 10.66
CA LEU A 147 2.43 -18.49 11.28
C LEU A 147 3.13 -18.06 12.57
N GLU A 148 3.52 -16.79 12.67
CA GLU A 148 4.14 -16.21 13.87
C GLU A 148 3.06 -15.73 14.83
N ARG A 149 2.02 -15.06 14.31
CA ARG A 149 0.96 -14.49 15.14
C ARG A 149 -0.30 -14.18 14.34
N LYS A 150 -1.43 -14.23 15.01
CA LYS A 150 -2.72 -13.78 14.47
C LYS A 150 -3.58 -13.12 15.53
N GLY A 151 -4.44 -12.22 15.06
CA GLY A 151 -5.45 -11.56 15.88
C GLY A 151 -6.17 -10.47 15.10
N THR A 152 -6.83 -9.58 15.82
CA THR A 152 -7.60 -8.48 15.23
C THR A 152 -7.10 -7.15 15.76
N TYR A 153 -7.05 -6.16 14.87
CA TYR A 153 -6.88 -4.76 15.24
C TYR A 153 -8.20 -4.00 15.09
N LYS A 154 -8.40 -3.00 15.93
CA LYS A 154 -9.43 -1.97 15.75
C LYS A 154 -8.78 -0.60 15.95
N ASN A 155 -8.89 0.28 14.97
CA ASN A 155 -8.29 1.61 15.00
C ASN A 155 -6.81 1.63 15.44
N GLY A 156 -6.03 0.63 15.00
CA GLY A 156 -4.61 0.49 15.32
C GLY A 156 -4.29 -0.22 16.65
N THR A 157 -5.30 -0.60 17.44
CA THR A 157 -5.11 -1.30 18.74
C THR A 157 -5.48 -2.77 18.66
N LYS A 158 -4.76 -3.65 19.37
CA LYS A 158 -5.12 -5.07 19.46
C LYS A 158 -6.46 -5.23 20.19
N VAL A 159 -7.35 -6.04 19.64
CA VAL A 159 -8.64 -6.39 20.27
C VAL A 159 -8.93 -7.88 20.13
N GLY A 160 -9.67 -8.43 21.10
CA GLY A 160 -10.10 -9.82 21.11
C GLY A 160 -8.95 -10.80 21.29
N PRO A 161 -9.13 -12.07 20.90
CA PRO A 161 -8.13 -13.10 21.09
C PRO A 161 -6.92 -12.89 20.18
N TRP A 162 -5.74 -13.11 20.74
CA TRP A 162 -4.45 -13.09 20.06
C TRP A 162 -3.71 -14.38 20.33
N PHE A 163 -3.07 -14.87 19.29
CA PHE A 163 -2.27 -16.08 19.31
C PHE A 163 -0.89 -15.76 18.73
N GLU A 164 0.15 -16.22 19.41
CA GLU A 164 1.54 -16.15 18.98
C GLU A 164 2.10 -17.57 19.04
N TYR A 165 2.96 -17.92 18.09
CA TYR A 165 3.44 -19.27 17.85
C TYR A 165 4.96 -19.26 17.81
N HIS A 166 5.59 -20.37 18.16
CA HIS A 166 7.02 -20.58 17.99
C HIS A 166 7.35 -20.84 16.52
N GLU A 167 8.63 -20.76 16.14
CA GLU A 167 9.08 -21.00 14.76
C GLU A 167 8.80 -22.43 14.25
N ASN A 168 8.60 -23.38 15.17
CA ASN A 168 8.19 -24.75 14.87
C ASN A 168 6.66 -24.93 14.71
N GLY A 169 5.90 -23.85 14.87
CA GLY A 169 4.45 -23.81 14.64
C GLY A 169 3.61 -24.18 15.86
N SER A 170 4.24 -24.60 16.96
CA SER A 170 3.58 -24.81 18.24
C SER A 170 3.09 -23.48 18.82
N LEU A 171 1.98 -23.52 19.57
CA LEU A 171 1.41 -22.32 20.18
C LEU A 171 2.33 -21.84 21.30
N ALA A 172 2.83 -20.61 21.21
CA ALA A 172 3.68 -20.01 22.23
C ALA A 172 2.87 -19.23 23.27
N ILE A 173 1.91 -18.41 22.81
CA ILE A 173 1.14 -17.52 23.67
C ILE A 173 -0.30 -17.47 23.16
N LYS A 174 -1.27 -17.51 24.08
CA LYS A 174 -2.64 -17.08 23.81
C LYS A 174 -3.16 -16.16 24.90
N GLY A 175 -3.96 -15.17 24.52
CA GLY A 175 -4.66 -14.30 25.46
C GLY A 175 -5.58 -13.33 24.74
N THR A 176 -6.24 -12.47 25.51
CA THR A 176 -7.21 -11.50 24.98
C THR A 176 -6.72 -10.07 25.22
N TYR A 177 -6.96 -9.21 24.24
CA TYR A 177 -6.68 -7.79 24.34
C TYR A 177 -7.98 -6.98 24.32
N LYS A 178 -8.04 -5.93 25.14
CA LYS A 178 -9.06 -4.88 25.11
C LYS A 178 -8.36 -3.54 24.96
N GLU A 179 -8.66 -2.81 23.89
CA GLU A 179 -8.07 -1.50 23.59
C GLU A 179 -6.53 -1.50 23.66
N GLY A 180 -5.91 -2.56 23.13
CA GLY A 180 -4.46 -2.72 23.12
C GLY A 180 -3.84 -3.22 24.43
N LYS A 181 -4.63 -3.38 25.50
CA LYS A 181 -4.16 -3.86 26.81
C LYS A 181 -4.51 -5.33 27.02
N LYS A 182 -3.64 -6.09 27.69
CA LYS A 182 -3.94 -7.48 28.11
C LYS A 182 -5.14 -7.46 29.05
N ASP A 183 -6.19 -8.23 28.74
CA ASP A 183 -7.41 -8.33 29.55
C ASP A 183 -7.93 -9.77 29.49
N GLY A 184 -7.93 -10.46 30.63
CA GLY A 184 -8.23 -11.88 30.75
C GLY A 184 -7.00 -12.77 30.95
N ILE A 185 -7.16 -14.07 30.70
CA ILE A 185 -6.13 -15.08 30.94
C ILE A 185 -5.13 -15.09 29.78
N PHE A 186 -3.85 -14.97 30.11
CA PHE A 186 -2.73 -15.28 29.22
C PHE A 186 -2.10 -16.60 29.62
N VAL A 187 -1.89 -17.46 28.64
CA VAL A 187 -1.18 -18.73 28.80
C VAL A 187 0.04 -18.71 27.88
N GLU A 188 1.20 -19.00 28.46
CA GLU A 188 2.48 -19.12 27.77
C GLU A 188 2.91 -20.58 27.80
N TYR A 189 3.44 -21.06 26.69
CA TYR A 189 3.86 -22.43 26.46
C TYR A 189 5.30 -22.48 25.95
N ASP A 190 6.02 -23.55 26.27
CA ASP A 190 7.27 -23.87 25.58
C ASP A 190 7.01 -24.50 24.20
N ASP A 191 8.08 -24.73 23.45
CA ASP A 191 8.07 -25.30 22.10
C ASP A 191 7.53 -26.73 22.02
N ASN A 192 7.36 -27.41 23.17
CA ASN A 192 6.75 -28.74 23.29
C ASN A 192 5.28 -28.67 23.76
N GLY A 193 4.73 -27.47 23.96
CA GLY A 193 3.36 -27.25 24.41
C GLY A 193 3.16 -27.36 25.92
N LYS A 194 4.21 -27.43 26.74
CA LYS A 194 4.10 -27.39 28.20
C LYS A 194 3.82 -25.97 28.65
N ILE A 195 2.84 -25.80 29.55
CA ILE A 195 2.52 -24.50 30.13
C ILE A 195 3.71 -24.02 30.98
N LEU A 196 4.26 -22.86 30.60
CA LEU A 196 5.28 -22.15 31.38
C LEU A 196 4.63 -21.21 32.38
N SER A 197 3.57 -20.50 31.96
CA SER A 197 2.88 -19.56 32.83
C SER A 197 1.39 -19.43 32.49
N LYS A 198 0.58 -19.16 33.52
CA LYS A 198 -0.84 -18.83 33.38
C LYS A 198 -1.16 -17.66 34.30
N ASN A 199 -1.42 -16.51 33.71
CA ASN A 199 -1.58 -15.25 34.43
C ASN A 199 -2.88 -14.57 34.01
N THR A 200 -3.60 -13.96 34.96
CA THR A 200 -4.79 -13.17 34.66
C THR A 200 -4.43 -11.69 34.64
N TYR A 201 -4.94 -10.94 33.67
CA TYR A 201 -4.72 -9.51 33.52
C TYR A 201 -6.03 -8.75 33.52
N LYS A 202 -6.00 -7.53 34.04
CA LYS A 202 -7.07 -6.54 33.93
C LYS A 202 -6.47 -5.21 33.52
N ASP A 203 -6.96 -4.65 32.41
CA ASP A 203 -6.50 -3.36 31.87
C ASP A 203 -4.96 -3.23 31.78
N GLY A 204 -4.30 -4.32 31.39
CA GLY A 204 -2.84 -4.40 31.22
C GLY A 204 -2.07 -4.81 32.48
N SER A 205 -2.70 -4.81 33.65
CA SER A 205 -2.05 -5.17 34.93
C SER A 205 -2.32 -6.62 35.30
N LYS A 206 -1.26 -7.35 35.68
CA LYS A 206 -1.38 -8.72 36.21
C LYS A 206 -2.11 -8.70 37.54
N ILE A 207 -3.15 -9.50 37.68
CA ILE A 207 -3.92 -9.67 38.93
C ILE A 207 -3.67 -11.06 39.51
N LYS A 208 -3.58 -11.13 40.84
CA LYS A 208 -3.61 -12.42 41.56
C LYS A 208 -5.03 -12.94 41.52
N GLN A 209 -5.23 -14.21 41.16
CA GLN A 209 -6.53 -14.84 41.37
C GLN A 209 -6.82 -14.85 42.88
N PRO A 210 -8.01 -14.43 43.34
CA PRO A 210 -8.39 -14.70 44.72
C PRO A 210 -8.42 -16.21 44.90
N PHE A 211 -7.74 -16.71 45.92
CA PHE A 211 -7.88 -18.09 46.35
C PHE A 211 -9.36 -18.29 46.72
N ILE A 212 -10.04 -19.21 46.03
CA ILE A 212 -11.37 -19.69 46.40
C ILE A 212 -11.19 -20.70 47.53
#